data_AF-A0A822HCC0-F1
#
_entry.id   AF-A0A822HCC0-F1
#
_cell.length_a   1.000
_cell.length_b   1.000
_cell.length_c   1.000
_cell.angle_alpha   90.00
_cell.angle_beta   90.00
_cell.angle_gamma   90.00
#
_symmetry.space_group_name_H-M   'P 1'
#
loop_
_entity.id
_entity.type
_entity.pdbx_description
1 polymer ?
#
loop_
_entity_poly.entity_id
_entity_poly.type
_entity_poly.pdbx_seq_one_letter_code
_entity_poly.pdbx_strand_id
1 'polypeptide(L)'
;MNASESFEFSSHCRAMFKAAVLLSQQYNIKIDGQFIEWQVAQTNEKAINAISSTCQAASASNIVGIVGPVLSRETPIIAEFGERVGIPVISYAATDPD
;
A
#
# COMPACT_ATOMS: atom_id res chain seq x y z
N MET A 1 -4.80 14.32 19.90
CA MET A 1 -4.69 12.95 19.37
C MET A 1 -3.42 12.33 19.92
N ASN A 2 -3.54 11.22 20.64
CA ASN A 2 -2.44 10.59 21.37
C ASN A 2 -1.73 9.62 20.41
N ALA A 3 -0.40 9.68 20.31
CA ALA A 3 0.41 8.93 19.34
C ALA A 3 0.35 7.39 19.49
N SER A 4 -0.33 6.89 20.52
CA SER A 4 -0.52 5.47 20.80
C SER A 4 -1.65 4.81 20.01
N GLU A 5 -2.62 5.57 19.49
CA GLU A 5 -3.77 5.01 18.74
C GLU A 5 -3.44 4.70 17.26
N SER A 6 -2.43 5.34 16.68
CA SER A 6 -2.07 5.17 15.26
C SER A 6 -1.45 3.82 14.93
N PHE A 7 -0.86 3.13 15.91
CA PHE A 7 -0.20 1.83 15.69
C PHE A 7 -1.19 0.67 15.55
N GLU A 8 -2.32 0.69 16.27
CA GLU A 8 -3.29 -0.40 16.24
C GLU A 8 -4.11 -0.45 14.93
N PHE A 9 -4.53 0.68 14.38
CA PHE A 9 -5.27 0.71 13.11
C PHE A 9 -4.46 0.16 11.93
N SER A 10 -3.14 0.39 11.91
CA SER A 10 -2.26 -0.13 10.84
C SER A 10 -2.24 -1.67 10.77
N SER A 11 -2.49 -2.35 11.90
CA SER A 11 -2.42 -3.80 11.98
C SER A 11 -3.65 -4.47 11.37
N HIS A 12 -4.84 -3.88 11.59
CA HIS A 12 -6.12 -4.40 11.12
C HIS A 12 -6.24 -4.31 9.60
N CYS A 13 -5.95 -3.15 9.00
CA CYS A 13 -6.02 -2.97 7.56
C CYS A 13 -5.00 -3.86 6.84
N ARG A 14 -3.79 -3.99 7.40
CA ARG A 14 -2.78 -4.93 6.89
C ARG A 14 -3.26 -6.38 6.98
N ALA A 15 -3.89 -6.78 8.09
CA ALA A 15 -4.45 -8.12 8.24
C ALA A 15 -5.59 -8.37 7.24
N MET A 16 -6.50 -7.40 7.06
CA MET A 16 -7.60 -7.48 6.11
C MET A 16 -7.10 -7.59 4.66
N PHE A 17 -6.10 -6.79 4.28
CA PHE A 17 -5.47 -6.88 2.97
C PHE A 17 -4.82 -8.26 2.73
N LYS A 18 -4.06 -8.77 3.71
CA LYS A 18 -3.48 -10.11 3.62
C LYS A 18 -4.55 -11.20 3.51
N ALA A 19 -5.63 -11.09 4.29
CA ALA A 19 -6.75 -12.01 4.22
C ALA A 19 -7.40 -11.98 2.83
N ALA A 20 -7.59 -10.80 2.24
CA ALA A 20 -8.14 -10.66 0.89
C ALA A 20 -7.27 -11.35 -0.17
N VAL A 21 -5.94 -11.22 -0.11
CA VAL A 21 -5.03 -11.90 -1.04
C VAL A 21 -5.04 -13.42 -0.84
N LEU A 22 -5.05 -13.90 0.40
CA LEU A 22 -5.14 -15.34 0.69
C LEU A 22 -6.48 -15.92 0.19
N LEU A 23 -7.58 -15.21 0.41
CA LEU A 23 -8.89 -15.61 -0.10
C LEU A 23 -8.94 -15.57 -1.62
N SER A 24 -8.34 -14.58 -2.29
CA SER A 24 -8.29 -14.53 -3.75
C SER A 24 -7.58 -15.77 -4.31
N GLN A 25 -6.51 -16.23 -3.66
CA GLN A 25 -5.82 -17.46 -4.03
C GLN A 25 -6.69 -18.69 -3.79
N GLN A 26 -7.35 -18.80 -2.64
CA GLN A 26 -8.25 -19.91 -2.30
C GLN A 26 -9.43 -20.03 -3.28
N TYR A 27 -9.98 -18.91 -3.73
CA TYR A 27 -11.06 -18.86 -4.71
C TYR A 27 -10.58 -18.85 -6.18
N ASN A 28 -9.27 -19.04 -6.42
CA ASN A 28 -8.68 -19.05 -7.75
C ASN A 28 -8.95 -17.77 -8.58
N ILE A 29 -9.05 -16.63 -7.91
CA ILE A 29 -9.15 -15.31 -8.53
C ILE A 29 -7.75 -14.90 -9.01
N LYS A 30 -7.65 -14.57 -10.29
CA LYS A 30 -6.40 -14.28 -11.00
C LYS A 30 -6.54 -13.02 -11.83
N ILE A 31 -5.43 -12.31 -11.99
CA ILE A 31 -5.29 -11.20 -12.94
C ILE A 31 -4.34 -11.69 -14.04
N ASP A 32 -4.78 -11.62 -15.30
CA ASP A 32 -4.02 -12.12 -16.45
C ASP A 32 -3.49 -13.55 -16.28
N GLY A 33 -4.28 -14.41 -15.64
CA GLY A 33 -3.93 -15.81 -15.36
C GLY A 33 -2.93 -16.02 -14.22
N GLN A 34 -2.46 -14.96 -13.56
CA GLN A 34 -1.54 -15.01 -12.44
C GLN A 34 -2.26 -14.76 -11.11
N PHE A 35 -1.77 -15.39 -10.04
CA PHE A 35 -2.26 -15.10 -8.70
C PHE A 35 -1.81 -13.72 -8.24
N ILE A 36 -2.67 -13.07 -7.47
CA ILE A 36 -2.31 -11.83 -6.79
C ILE A 36 -1.34 -12.19 -5.67
N GLU A 37 -0.20 -11.50 -5.66
CA GLU A 37 0.79 -11.54 -4.59
C GLU A 37 0.88 -10.18 -3.89
N TRP A 38 1.60 -10.11 -2.79
CA TRP A 38 1.79 -8.88 -2.06
C TRP A 38 3.18 -8.77 -1.45
N GLN A 39 3.62 -7.53 -1.28
CA GLN A 39 4.81 -7.16 -0.53
C GLN A 39 4.49 -6.01 0.43
N VAL A 40 5.19 -5.95 1.56
CA VAL A 40 5.05 -4.87 2.55
C VAL A 40 6.37 -4.14 2.66
N ALA A 41 6.31 -2.82 2.56
CA ALA A 41 7.43 -1.93 2.85
C ALA A 41 7.22 -1.25 4.20
N GLN A 42 8.29 -1.14 5.00
CA GLN A 42 8.30 -0.33 6.21
C GLN A 42 8.93 1.02 5.91
N THR A 43 8.18 2.09 6.14
CA THR A 43 8.61 3.47 5.82
C THR A 43 9.25 4.17 7.01
N ASN A 44 9.10 3.63 8.23
CA ASN A 44 9.48 4.30 9.49
C ASN A 44 8.91 5.72 9.59
N GLU A 45 7.70 5.92 9.05
CA GLU A 45 6.97 7.19 9.01
C GLU A 45 7.68 8.32 8.24
N LYS A 46 8.59 7.96 7.34
CA LYS A 46 9.34 8.90 6.51
C LYS A 46 8.89 8.77 5.06
N ALA A 47 8.35 9.86 4.52
CA ALA A 47 7.95 9.99 3.12
C ALA A 47 9.05 9.56 2.14
N ILE A 48 10.32 9.89 2.41
CA ILE A 48 11.44 9.51 1.55
C ILE A 48 11.66 7.98 1.50
N ASN A 49 11.39 7.28 2.60
CA ASN A 49 11.48 5.81 2.62
C ASN A 49 10.29 5.19 1.90
N ALA A 50 9.11 5.79 2.02
CA ALA A 50 7.91 5.36 1.28
C ALA A 50 8.14 5.44 -0.23
N ILE A 51 8.61 6.57 -0.75
CA ILE A 51 8.88 6.73 -2.19
C ILE A 51 10.03 5.83 -2.64
N SER A 52 11.11 5.71 -1.87
CA SER A 52 12.24 4.83 -2.19
C SER A 52 11.79 3.37 -2.32
N SER A 53 11.02 2.89 -1.33
CA SER A 53 10.49 1.53 -1.33
C SER A 53 9.53 1.29 -2.49
N THR A 54 8.66 2.26 -2.79
CA THR A 54 7.69 2.17 -3.88
C THR A 54 8.40 2.15 -5.25
N CYS A 55 9.46 2.93 -5.42
CA CYS A 55 10.28 2.93 -6.63
C CYS A 55 11.02 1.59 -6.81
N GLN A 56 11.61 1.04 -5.74
CA GLN A 56 12.25 -0.27 -5.79
C GLN A 56 11.25 -1.38 -6.14
N ALA A 57 10.06 -1.31 -5.54
CA ALA A 57 8.98 -2.25 -5.76
C ALA A 57 8.49 -2.20 -7.23
N ALA A 58 8.23 -1.00 -7.76
CA ALA A 58 7.75 -0.79 -9.13
C ALA A 58 8.81 -1.15 -10.20
N SER A 59 10.11 -1.00 -9.90
CA SER A 59 11.18 -1.36 -10.81
C SER A 59 11.49 -2.86 -10.85
N ALA A 60 11.23 -3.59 -9.75
CA ALA A 60 11.55 -5.00 -9.62
C ALA A 60 10.38 -5.95 -9.93
N SER A 61 9.15 -5.45 -10.07
CA SER A 61 7.97 -6.31 -10.15
C SER A 61 6.83 -5.71 -10.98
N ASN A 62 5.94 -6.57 -11.48
CA ASN A 62 4.70 -6.17 -12.15
C ASN A 62 3.65 -5.72 -11.12
N ILE A 63 3.91 -4.60 -10.45
CA ILE A 63 2.96 -4.02 -9.50
C ILE A 63 1.74 -3.52 -10.25
N VAL A 64 0.59 -4.07 -9.90
CA VAL A 64 -0.71 -3.68 -10.47
C VAL A 64 -1.43 -2.63 -9.61
N GLY A 65 -0.93 -2.34 -8.41
CA GLY A 65 -1.50 -1.34 -7.51
C GLY A 65 -0.76 -1.21 -6.18
N ILE A 66 -0.95 -0.07 -5.52
CA ILE A 66 -0.38 0.26 -4.20
C ILE A 66 -1.53 0.44 -3.20
N VAL A 67 -1.43 -0.24 -2.06
CA VAL A 67 -2.40 -0.11 -0.96
C VAL A 67 -1.71 0.56 0.23
N GLY A 68 -2.12 1.78 0.54
CA GLY A 68 -1.46 2.73 1.44
C GLY A 68 -1.22 4.08 0.75
N PRO A 69 -0.40 4.97 1.36
CA PRO A 69 0.28 4.80 2.64
C PRO A 69 -0.69 4.93 3.83
N VAL A 70 -0.25 4.47 5.01
CA VAL A 70 -1.04 4.53 6.26
C VAL A 70 -1.11 5.95 6.81
N LEU A 71 -0.07 6.75 6.55
CA LEU A 71 0.08 8.09 7.12
C LEU A 71 -0.26 9.14 6.07
N SER A 72 -1.07 10.13 6.46
CA SER A 72 -1.43 11.26 5.59
C SER A 72 -0.19 11.98 5.03
N ARG A 73 0.86 12.18 5.85
CA ARG A 73 2.11 12.84 5.43
C ARG A 73 2.86 12.16 4.28
N GLU A 74 2.57 10.89 4.01
CA GLU A 74 3.16 10.12 2.91
C GLU A 74 2.24 10.11 1.68
N THR A 75 0.97 10.48 1.82
CA THR A 75 -0.06 10.28 0.79
C THR A 75 0.19 11.13 -0.45
N PRO A 76 0.47 12.46 -0.36
CA PRO A 76 0.66 13.28 -1.55
C PRO A 76 1.80 12.77 -2.44
N ILE A 77 2.93 12.40 -1.84
CA ILE A 77 4.11 11.94 -2.59
C ILE A 77 3.90 10.57 -3.25
N ILE A 78 3.16 9.65 -2.60
CA ILE A 78 2.88 8.32 -3.17
C ILE A 78 1.77 8.41 -4.23
N ALA A 79 0.77 9.27 -4.03
CA ALA A 79 -0.27 9.52 -5.01
C ALA A 79 0.31 10.12 -6.30
N GLU A 80 1.13 11.18 -6.19
CA GLU A 80 1.81 11.79 -7.34
C GLU A 80 2.74 10.79 -8.05
N PHE A 81 3.48 9.97 -7.28
CA PHE A 81 4.29 8.91 -7.84
C PHE A 81 3.42 7.94 -8.66
N GLY A 82 2.35 7.41 -8.07
CA GLY A 82 1.45 6.44 -8.70
C GLY A 82 0.80 6.97 -9.98
N GLU A 83 0.30 8.21 -9.95
CA GLU A 83 -0.21 8.91 -11.13
C GLU A 83 0.83 8.96 -12.24
N ARG A 84 2.05 9.35 -11.90
CA ARG A 84 3.13 9.53 -12.89
C ARG A 84 3.61 8.23 -13.53
N VAL A 85 3.55 7.11 -12.80
CA VAL A 85 3.95 5.79 -13.31
C VAL A 85 2.78 4.93 -13.78
N GLY A 86 1.54 5.43 -13.68
CA GLY A 86 0.34 4.71 -14.08
C GLY A 86 -0.05 3.55 -13.15
N ILE A 87 0.34 3.60 -11.88
CA ILE A 87 -0.01 2.59 -10.88
C ILE A 87 -1.10 3.15 -9.95
N PRO A 88 -2.26 2.48 -9.83
CA PRO A 88 -3.33 2.96 -8.96
C PRO A 88 -2.91 2.89 -7.49
N VAL A 89 -3.23 3.93 -6.73
CA VAL A 89 -2.94 4.06 -5.29
C VAL A 89 -4.25 4.16 -4.53
N ILE A 90 -4.42 3.33 -3.50
CA ILE A 90 -5.58 3.37 -2.60
C ILE A 90 -5.07 3.51 -1.16
N SER A 91 -5.29 4.66 -0.54
CA SER A 91 -5.08 4.82 0.91
C SER A 91 -6.35 4.44 1.67
N TYR A 92 -6.16 3.74 2.80
CA TYR A 92 -7.24 3.26 3.66
C TYR A 92 -7.24 3.91 5.05
N ALA A 93 -6.22 4.72 5.36
CA ALA A 93 -6.01 5.30 6.69
C ALA A 93 -5.59 6.77 6.64
N ALA A 94 -5.17 7.30 5.49
CA ALA A 94 -5.02 8.73 5.33
C ALA A 94 -6.41 9.36 5.30
N THR A 95 -6.72 10.15 6.32
CA THR A 95 -7.98 10.88 6.46
C THR A 95 -7.82 12.36 6.15
N ASP A 96 -6.62 12.78 5.75
CA ASP A 96 -6.36 14.18 5.39
C ASP A 96 -6.87 14.41 3.96
N PRO A 97 -7.89 15.26 3.77
CA PRO A 97 -8.43 15.53 2.45
C PRO A 97 -7.54 16.46 1.60
N ASP A 98 -6.53 17.09 2.21
CA ASP A 98 -5.69 18.13 1.60
C ASP A 98 -4.28 17.62 1.18
#